data_AF-A0A9X3GUC9-F1
#
_entry.id   AF-A0A9X3GUC9-F1
#
_cell.length_a   1.000
_cell.length_b   1.000
_cell.length_c   1.000
_cell.angle_alpha   90.00
_cell.angle_beta   90.00
_cell.angle_gamma   90.00
#
_symmetry.space_group_name_H-M   'P 1'
#
loop_
_entity.id
_entity.type
_entity.pdbx_description
1 polymer ?
#
loop_
_entity_poly.entity_id
_entity_poly.type
_entity_poly.pdbx_seq_one_letter_code
_entity_poly.pdbx_strand_id
1 'polypeptide(L)'
;MHINTESVPDRLHPTLKLFLSADIVGSTALKQPFDLDKPDDADSFRLWSSTIKNFYVEMTKAFLREQWDQRKVDVAKALYLDDREAASAKHLLGPPPVIWKTIGDEIIFTKDLTDDLQIWIVLEAWLAATTRVRNSLRTLGVGRGAVLDLKSTAWLAGFPVRNHTVYGPSTGEDSSRAGNVDYIGPAIDIGFRLCQLSTAQRFHLSVDVVYFLSSTTAFSSYDDGLRRYLLARPGRVEEQFGTIQVYFGGTEYLRGVMGGTHYPKFWLDVHHSDSLEKTERDLVKPPQMHSDWAALKIYCEKFYEDRKKFLFKPFINGKSFSASTIHGNYQRFFDQVVGRMDFR
;
A
#
# COMPACT_ATOMS: atom_id res chain seq x y z
N MET A 1 14.95 2.18 -20.35
CA MET A 1 16.30 2.43 -19.78
C MET A 1 16.49 1.42 -18.66
N HIS A 2 17.64 0.76 -18.60
CA HIS A 2 17.98 -0.22 -17.57
C HIS A 2 19.13 0.34 -16.73
N ILE A 3 19.05 0.22 -15.40
CA ILE A 3 20.17 0.57 -14.54
C ILE A 3 21.18 -0.58 -14.58
N ASN A 4 22.43 -0.29 -14.91
CA ASN A 4 23.48 -1.31 -14.85
C ASN A 4 23.77 -1.66 -13.38
N THR A 5 23.60 -2.93 -13.03
CA THR A 5 23.83 -3.47 -11.68
C THR A 5 24.84 -4.62 -11.66
N GLU A 6 25.55 -4.91 -12.75
CA GLU A 6 26.41 -6.11 -12.89
C GLU A 6 27.53 -6.20 -11.84
N SER A 7 27.97 -5.06 -11.31
CA SER A 7 29.06 -4.97 -10.31
C SER A 7 28.56 -4.64 -8.90
N VAL A 8 27.25 -4.61 -8.67
CA VAL A 8 26.64 -4.11 -7.45
C VAL A 8 25.96 -5.26 -6.68
N PRO A 9 26.17 -5.38 -5.35
CA PRO A 9 25.48 -6.38 -4.55
C PRO A 9 23.95 -6.30 -4.68
N ASP A 10 23.27 -7.45 -4.69
CA ASP A 10 21.81 -7.58 -4.88
C ASP A 10 20.99 -6.65 -3.98
N ARG A 11 21.44 -6.43 -2.73
CA ARG A 11 20.78 -5.55 -1.76
C ARG A 11 20.67 -4.08 -2.20
N LEU A 12 21.48 -3.66 -3.17
CA LEU A 12 21.45 -2.32 -3.74
C LEU A 12 20.83 -2.29 -5.13
N HIS A 13 20.32 -3.39 -5.66
CA HIS A 13 19.62 -3.35 -6.94
C HIS A 13 18.40 -2.42 -6.82
N PRO A 14 18.13 -1.57 -7.83
CA PRO A 14 16.97 -0.69 -7.81
C PRO A 14 15.68 -1.50 -7.69
N THR A 15 14.94 -1.25 -6.61
CA THR A 15 13.67 -1.93 -6.33
C THR A 15 12.60 -0.90 -5.98
N LEU A 16 11.37 -1.21 -6.37
CA LEU A 16 10.18 -0.45 -5.99
C LEU A 16 9.35 -1.33 -5.08
N LYS A 17 9.02 -0.84 -3.89
CA LYS A 17 8.21 -1.58 -2.91
C LYS A 17 6.89 -0.85 -2.66
N LEU A 18 5.81 -1.62 -2.62
CA LEU A 18 4.50 -1.19 -2.14
C LEU A 18 4.36 -1.53 -0.66
N PHE A 19 3.93 -0.56 0.13
CA PHE A 19 3.62 -0.71 1.53
C PHE A 19 2.11 -0.58 1.75
N LEU A 20 1.57 -1.42 2.62
CA LEU A 20 0.15 -1.46 2.98
C LEU A 20 0.03 -1.51 4.49
N SER A 21 -0.60 -0.50 5.07
CA SER A 21 -0.84 -0.40 6.51
C SER A 21 -2.32 -0.62 6.82
N ALA A 22 -2.60 -1.37 7.88
CA ALA A 22 -3.90 -1.52 8.51
C ALA A 22 -3.78 -1.21 10.01
N ASP A 23 -4.62 -0.31 10.52
CA ASP A 23 -4.61 0.17 11.91
C ASP A 23 -6.02 0.19 12.49
N ILE A 24 -6.18 -0.28 13.74
CA ILE A 24 -7.46 -0.39 14.42
C ILE A 24 -7.93 0.99 14.89
N VAL A 25 -9.06 1.44 14.34
CA VAL A 25 -9.74 2.65 14.84
C VAL A 25 -10.51 2.29 16.12
N GLY A 26 -10.39 3.14 17.14
CA GLY A 26 -11.06 2.96 18.44
C GLY A 26 -10.30 2.09 19.46
N SER A 27 -9.11 1.60 19.11
CA SER A 27 -8.29 0.76 19.99
C SER A 27 -7.84 1.46 21.28
N THR A 28 -7.69 2.78 21.27
CA THR A 28 -7.23 3.55 22.43
C THR A 28 -8.26 3.50 23.55
N ALA A 29 -9.55 3.64 23.22
CA ALA A 29 -10.62 3.49 24.21
C ALA A 29 -10.63 2.08 24.82
N LEU A 30 -10.31 1.06 24.02
CA LEU A 30 -10.19 -0.33 24.48
C LEU A 30 -9.00 -0.54 25.44
N LYS A 31 -7.94 0.27 25.33
CA LYS A 31 -6.75 0.22 26.20
C LYS A 31 -6.94 1.00 27.51
N GLN A 32 -7.97 1.84 27.61
CA GLN A 32 -8.18 2.77 28.74
C GLN A 32 -9.10 2.33 29.91
N PRO A 33 -9.67 1.12 30.02
CA PRO A 33 -10.38 0.71 31.23
C PRO A 33 -9.38 0.30 32.32
N PHE A 34 -8.56 1.24 32.78
CA PHE A 34 -7.93 1.19 34.09
C PHE A 34 -8.68 2.21 34.96
N ASP A 35 -9.81 1.78 35.49
CA ASP A 35 -10.43 2.49 36.61
C ASP A 35 -9.46 2.33 37.79
N LEU A 36 -8.83 3.42 38.24
CA LEU A 36 -7.87 3.41 39.35
C LEU A 36 -8.52 2.91 40.65
N ASP A 37 -9.86 2.95 40.72
CA ASP A 37 -10.65 2.47 41.84
C ASP A 37 -11.04 0.98 41.71
N LYS A 38 -10.71 0.30 40.60
CA LYS A 38 -10.94 -1.14 40.36
C LYS A 38 -9.72 -1.83 39.73
N PRO A 39 -8.63 -2.02 40.50
CA PRO A 39 -7.34 -2.51 39.98
C PRO A 39 -7.32 -3.99 39.52
N ASP A 40 -8.38 -4.77 39.77
CA ASP A 40 -8.44 -6.21 39.50
C ASP A 40 -9.12 -6.61 38.18
N ASP A 41 -9.25 -5.70 37.20
CA ASP A 41 -9.85 -6.04 35.90
C ASP A 41 -8.84 -6.74 34.97
N ALA A 42 -8.38 -7.92 35.39
CA ALA A 42 -7.56 -8.83 34.58
C ALA A 42 -8.25 -9.19 33.25
N ASP A 43 -9.59 -9.10 33.19
CA ASP A 43 -10.38 -9.33 32.01
C ASP A 43 -10.17 -8.20 30.98
N SER A 44 -10.12 -6.94 31.40
CA SER A 44 -9.78 -5.79 30.54
C SER A 44 -8.38 -5.90 29.90
N PHE A 45 -7.34 -6.29 30.65
CA PHE A 45 -6.00 -6.51 30.08
C PHE A 45 -6.00 -7.65 29.05
N ARG A 46 -6.66 -8.77 29.36
CA ARG A 46 -6.80 -9.90 28.43
C ARG A 46 -7.58 -9.49 27.19
N LEU A 47 -8.53 -8.57 27.31
CA LEU A 47 -9.40 -8.11 26.24
C LEU A 47 -8.66 -7.37 25.14
N TRP A 48 -8.01 -6.25 25.45
CA TRP A 48 -7.37 -5.42 24.42
C TRP A 48 -6.17 -6.16 23.79
N SER A 49 -5.42 -6.90 24.61
CA SER A 49 -4.27 -7.68 24.17
C SER A 49 -4.68 -8.82 23.23
N SER A 50 -5.76 -9.54 23.55
CA SER A 50 -6.30 -10.58 22.65
C SER A 50 -6.90 -10.01 21.37
N THR A 51 -7.59 -8.86 21.43
CA THR A 51 -8.12 -8.18 20.24
C THR A 51 -6.99 -7.82 19.27
N ILE A 52 -5.90 -7.22 19.73
CA ILE A 52 -4.77 -6.85 18.87
C ILE A 52 -4.07 -8.10 18.31
N LYS A 53 -3.83 -9.13 19.13
CA LYS A 53 -3.23 -10.38 18.65
C LYS A 53 -4.08 -11.06 17.59
N ASN A 54 -5.38 -11.15 17.83
CA ASN A 54 -6.33 -11.73 16.88
C ASN A 54 -6.40 -10.88 15.60
N PHE A 55 -6.35 -9.56 15.71
CA PHE A 55 -6.27 -8.67 14.55
C PHE A 55 -5.06 -9.00 13.66
N TYR A 56 -3.86 -9.18 14.22
CA TYR A 56 -2.68 -9.54 13.44
C TYR A 56 -2.83 -10.88 12.71
N VAL A 57 -3.37 -11.88 13.41
CA VAL A 57 -3.62 -13.22 12.83
C VAL A 57 -4.66 -13.13 11.72
N GLU A 58 -5.79 -12.49 11.97
CA GLU A 58 -6.89 -12.38 11.03
C GLU A 58 -6.53 -11.52 9.81
N MET A 59 -5.81 -10.40 9.99
CA MET A 59 -5.34 -9.58 8.88
C MET A 59 -4.36 -10.33 7.99
N THR A 60 -3.42 -11.07 8.60
CA THR A 60 -2.45 -11.90 7.85
C THR A 60 -3.15 -13.01 7.08
N LYS A 61 -4.08 -13.71 7.73
CA LYS A 61 -4.87 -14.78 7.12
C LYS A 61 -5.72 -14.25 5.97
N ALA A 62 -6.51 -13.21 6.22
CA ALA A 62 -7.39 -12.60 5.22
C ALA A 62 -6.58 -12.12 4.01
N PHE A 63 -5.48 -11.39 4.21
CA PHE A 63 -4.72 -10.84 3.10
C PHE A 63 -3.90 -11.90 2.36
N LEU A 64 -3.04 -12.65 3.06
CA LEU A 64 -2.06 -13.52 2.41
C LEU A 64 -2.64 -14.89 2.02
N ARG A 65 -3.49 -15.48 2.85
CA ARG A 65 -3.97 -16.86 2.68
C ARG A 65 -5.32 -16.96 1.98
N GLU A 66 -6.14 -15.93 2.09
CA GLU A 66 -7.45 -15.93 1.44
C GLU A 66 -7.40 -15.08 0.16
N GLN A 67 -7.17 -13.77 0.28
CA GLN A 67 -7.31 -12.88 -0.86
C GLN A 67 -6.16 -12.98 -1.86
N TRP A 68 -4.90 -13.00 -1.41
CA TRP A 68 -3.76 -13.15 -2.30
C TRP A 68 -3.72 -14.53 -2.96
N ASP A 69 -3.97 -15.60 -2.22
CA ASP A 69 -4.07 -16.96 -2.78
C ASP A 69 -5.19 -17.06 -3.81
N GLN A 70 -6.35 -16.43 -3.55
CA GLN A 70 -7.42 -16.33 -4.54
C GLN A 70 -6.98 -15.56 -5.79
N ARG A 71 -6.27 -14.42 -5.65
CA ARG A 71 -5.74 -13.68 -6.81
C ARG A 71 -4.78 -14.53 -7.65
N LYS A 72 -3.96 -15.39 -7.03
CA LYS A 72 -3.10 -16.32 -7.77
C LYS A 72 -3.90 -17.28 -8.64
N VAL A 73 -4.96 -17.86 -8.07
CA VAL A 73 -5.89 -18.74 -8.81
C VAL A 73 -6.57 -17.97 -9.93
N ASP A 74 -6.97 -16.73 -9.67
CA ASP A 74 -7.62 -15.87 -10.65
C ASP A 74 -6.70 -15.55 -11.83
N VAL A 75 -5.45 -15.14 -11.58
CA VAL A 75 -4.47 -14.89 -12.65
C VAL A 75 -4.15 -16.15 -13.44
N ALA A 76 -4.04 -17.31 -12.77
CA ALA A 76 -3.80 -18.58 -13.47
C ALA A 76 -4.97 -18.93 -14.41
N LYS A 77 -6.22 -18.76 -13.96
CA LYS A 77 -7.41 -18.95 -14.81
C LYS A 77 -7.44 -17.99 -15.99
N ALA A 78 -7.08 -16.72 -15.75
CA ALA A 78 -7.02 -15.69 -16.78
C ALA A 78 -6.04 -16.04 -17.90
N LEU A 79 -4.85 -16.50 -17.52
CA LEU A 79 -3.82 -16.91 -18.47
C LEU A 79 -4.19 -18.17 -19.25
N TYR A 80 -4.80 -19.14 -18.57
CA TYR A 80 -5.31 -20.34 -19.23
C TYR A 80 -6.36 -20.01 -20.31
N LEU A 81 -7.26 -19.07 -20.03
CA LEU A 81 -8.28 -18.63 -20.99
C LEU A 81 -7.71 -17.79 -22.15
N ASP A 82 -6.52 -17.22 -22.00
CA ASP A 82 -5.82 -16.42 -23.02
C ASP A 82 -4.72 -17.24 -23.73
N ASP A 83 -4.76 -18.58 -23.62
CA ASP A 83 -3.77 -19.53 -24.17
C ASP A 83 -2.30 -19.18 -23.83
N ARG A 84 -2.06 -18.55 -22.67
CA ARG A 84 -0.72 -18.18 -22.21
C ARG A 84 -0.14 -19.17 -21.22
N GLU A 85 1.18 -19.34 -21.28
CA GLU A 85 1.91 -20.22 -20.37
C GLU A 85 1.85 -19.76 -18.92
N ALA A 86 1.84 -20.73 -17.99
CA ALA A 86 1.88 -20.49 -16.55
C ALA A 86 3.09 -19.65 -16.08
N ALA A 87 4.20 -19.66 -16.83
CA ALA A 87 5.35 -18.80 -16.57
C ALA A 87 4.98 -17.30 -16.59
N SER A 88 3.97 -16.90 -17.36
CA SER A 88 3.42 -15.54 -17.40
C SER A 88 2.79 -15.13 -16.07
N ALA A 89 2.25 -16.09 -15.30
CA ALA A 89 1.63 -15.81 -13.99
C ALA A 89 2.68 -15.33 -12.99
N LYS A 90 3.87 -15.92 -13.03
CA LYS A 90 4.99 -15.55 -12.14
C LYS A 90 5.43 -14.11 -12.37
N HIS A 91 5.39 -13.63 -13.62
CA HIS A 91 5.69 -12.24 -13.95
C HIS A 91 4.61 -11.28 -13.44
N LEU A 92 3.34 -11.60 -13.69
CA LEU A 92 2.20 -10.74 -13.34
C LEU A 92 1.96 -10.63 -11.84
N LEU A 93 2.27 -11.67 -11.07
CA LEU A 93 2.10 -11.67 -9.62
C LEU A 93 3.37 -11.23 -8.88
N GLY A 94 4.54 -11.61 -9.39
CA GLY A 94 5.83 -11.39 -8.71
C GLY A 94 5.91 -12.09 -7.34
N PRO A 95 6.88 -11.70 -6.49
CA PRO A 95 6.96 -12.17 -5.11
C PRO A 95 5.68 -11.84 -4.31
N PRO A 96 5.23 -12.71 -3.38
CA PRO A 96 4.06 -12.41 -2.56
C PRO A 96 4.31 -11.22 -1.62
N PRO A 97 3.25 -10.52 -1.17
CA PRO A 97 3.37 -9.59 -0.05
C PRO A 97 3.85 -10.33 1.21
N VAL A 98 4.59 -9.63 2.06
CA VAL A 98 5.10 -10.13 3.34
C VAL A 98 4.82 -9.13 4.45
N ILE A 99 4.72 -9.59 5.69
CA ILE A 99 4.66 -8.71 6.86
C ILE A 99 6.01 -7.99 6.96
N TRP A 100 5.98 -6.67 7.07
CA TRP A 100 7.16 -5.89 7.39
C TRP A 100 7.30 -5.76 8.91
N LYS A 101 6.32 -5.16 9.57
CA LYS A 101 6.31 -5.00 11.03
C LYS A 101 4.92 -4.76 11.59
N THR A 102 4.81 -4.87 12.90
CA THR A 102 3.67 -4.42 13.70
C THR A 102 4.11 -3.27 14.60
N ILE A 103 3.23 -2.28 14.78
CA ILE A 103 3.49 -1.08 15.60
C ILE A 103 2.24 -0.81 16.44
N GLY A 104 2.26 -1.22 17.71
CA GLY A 104 1.11 -1.03 18.62
C GLY A 104 -0.09 -1.89 18.22
N ASP A 105 -1.02 -1.31 17.48
CA ASP A 105 -2.23 -1.91 16.89
C ASP A 105 -2.29 -1.77 15.36
N GLU A 106 -1.18 -1.34 14.75
CA GLU A 106 -0.97 -1.28 13.30
C GLU A 106 -0.17 -2.49 12.82
N ILE A 107 -0.55 -3.04 11.66
CA ILE A 107 0.23 -4.04 10.93
C ILE A 107 0.55 -3.52 9.53
N ILE A 108 1.81 -3.65 9.12
CA ILE A 108 2.29 -3.15 7.84
C ILE A 108 2.87 -4.29 7.03
N PHE A 109 2.42 -4.40 5.78
CA PHE A 109 2.92 -5.33 4.78
C PHE A 109 3.77 -4.58 3.75
N THR A 110 4.71 -5.28 3.15
CA THR A 110 5.47 -4.81 1.99
C THR A 110 5.40 -5.82 0.86
N LYS A 111 5.45 -5.34 -0.38
CA LYS A 111 5.56 -6.16 -1.59
C LYS A 111 6.52 -5.53 -2.59
N ASP A 112 7.40 -6.35 -3.13
CA ASP A 112 8.28 -5.97 -4.22
C ASP A 112 7.50 -5.96 -5.53
N LEU A 113 7.62 -4.86 -6.26
CA LEU A 113 6.94 -4.64 -7.53
C LEU A 113 7.91 -4.89 -8.69
N THR A 114 7.54 -5.85 -9.54
CA THR A 114 8.25 -6.14 -10.80
C THR A 114 7.38 -5.81 -12.02
N ASP A 115 6.11 -5.47 -11.79
CA ASP A 115 5.13 -5.15 -12.81
C ASP A 115 4.17 -4.07 -12.26
N ASP A 116 3.72 -3.16 -13.12
CA ASP A 116 2.78 -2.09 -12.79
C ASP A 116 1.37 -2.62 -12.47
N LEU A 117 0.95 -3.71 -13.12
CA LEU A 117 -0.32 -4.38 -12.85
C LEU A 117 -0.40 -4.97 -11.44
N GLN A 118 0.74 -5.27 -10.82
CA GLN A 118 0.76 -5.83 -9.47
C GLN A 118 0.10 -4.87 -8.46
N ILE A 119 0.16 -3.56 -8.69
CA ILE A 119 -0.49 -2.59 -7.79
C ILE A 119 -2.00 -2.79 -7.78
N TRP A 120 -2.62 -2.98 -8.95
CA TRP A 120 -4.05 -3.27 -9.08
C TRP A 120 -4.43 -4.56 -8.34
N ILE A 121 -3.76 -5.66 -8.68
CA ILE A 121 -4.04 -6.98 -8.10
C ILE A 121 -3.91 -6.96 -6.57
N VAL A 122 -2.89 -6.27 -6.06
CA VAL A 122 -2.62 -6.19 -4.63
C VAL A 122 -3.62 -5.31 -3.91
N LEU A 123 -4.00 -4.16 -4.47
CA LEU A 123 -5.00 -3.28 -3.87
C LEU A 123 -6.38 -3.94 -3.82
N GLU A 124 -6.77 -4.69 -4.84
CA GLU A 124 -8.02 -5.47 -4.80
C GLU A 124 -8.00 -6.52 -3.68
N ALA A 125 -6.91 -7.29 -3.58
CA ALA A 125 -6.75 -8.28 -2.52
C ALA A 125 -6.77 -7.62 -1.14
N TRP A 126 -6.15 -6.45 -1.01
CA TRP A 126 -6.10 -5.67 0.22
C TRP A 126 -7.49 -5.17 0.62
N LEU A 127 -8.22 -4.53 -0.31
CA LEU A 127 -9.58 -4.03 -0.07
C LEU A 127 -10.53 -5.14 0.39
N ALA A 128 -10.49 -6.30 -0.27
CA ALA A 128 -11.29 -7.45 0.12
C ALA A 128 -10.91 -7.97 1.52
N ALA A 129 -9.61 -8.01 1.84
CA ALA A 129 -9.12 -8.45 3.14
C ALA A 129 -9.52 -7.49 4.27
N THR A 130 -9.34 -6.18 4.07
CA THR A 130 -9.69 -5.16 5.07
C THR A 130 -11.19 -5.13 5.32
N THR A 131 -12.01 -5.34 4.30
CA THR A 131 -13.47 -5.41 4.43
C THR A 131 -13.91 -6.59 5.29
N ARG A 132 -13.32 -7.76 5.04
CA ARG A 132 -13.57 -8.95 5.85
C ARG A 132 -13.19 -8.72 7.31
N VAL A 133 -11.97 -8.25 7.57
CA VAL A 133 -11.47 -8.04 8.94
C VAL A 133 -12.27 -6.97 9.67
N ARG A 134 -12.65 -5.91 8.98
CA ARG A 134 -13.53 -4.87 9.52
C ARG A 134 -14.87 -5.42 9.99
N ASN A 135 -15.51 -6.30 9.20
CA ASN A 135 -16.75 -6.94 9.61
C ASN A 135 -16.57 -7.75 10.91
N SER A 136 -15.45 -8.48 11.04
CA SER A 136 -15.11 -9.21 12.27
C SER A 136 -14.87 -8.28 13.48
N LEU A 137 -14.15 -7.17 13.29
CA LEU A 137 -13.89 -6.18 14.35
C LEU A 137 -15.19 -5.54 14.86
N ARG A 138 -16.12 -5.22 13.95
CA ARG A 138 -17.43 -4.66 14.31
C ARG A 138 -18.25 -5.63 15.16
N THR A 139 -18.29 -6.91 14.80
CA THR A 139 -18.97 -7.94 15.61
C THR A 139 -18.37 -8.07 17.01
N LEU A 140 -17.04 -7.98 17.13
CA LEU A 140 -16.35 -8.00 18.43
C LEU A 140 -16.64 -6.75 19.28
N GLY A 141 -16.84 -5.59 18.65
CA GLY A 141 -17.10 -4.32 19.32
C GLY A 141 -18.53 -4.19 19.90
N VAL A 142 -19.55 -4.70 19.20
CA VAL A 142 -20.97 -4.56 19.58
C VAL A 142 -21.28 -5.15 20.96
N GLY A 143 -20.65 -6.27 21.33
CA GLY A 143 -20.86 -6.89 22.65
C GLY A 143 -20.10 -6.22 23.81
N ARG A 144 -19.30 -5.19 23.55
CA ARG A 144 -18.28 -4.67 24.48
C ARG A 144 -18.28 -3.15 24.64
N GLY A 145 -19.27 -2.46 24.07
CA GLY A 145 -19.41 -0.99 24.17
C GLY A 145 -18.35 -0.18 23.41
N ALA A 146 -17.51 -0.84 22.59
CA ALA A 146 -16.46 -0.20 21.80
C ALA A 146 -16.78 -0.30 20.30
N VAL A 147 -16.79 0.84 19.60
CA VAL A 147 -16.92 0.86 18.14
C VAL A 147 -15.54 0.69 17.53
N LEU A 148 -15.19 -0.55 17.16
CA LEU A 148 -13.93 -0.87 16.48
C LEU A 148 -14.11 -0.83 14.97
N ASP A 149 -13.11 -0.26 14.30
CA ASP A 149 -13.03 -0.22 12.84
C ASP A 149 -11.56 -0.34 12.39
N LEU A 150 -11.31 -0.20 11.11
CA LEU A 150 -10.01 -0.31 10.48
C LEU A 150 -9.79 0.87 9.53
N LYS A 151 -8.64 1.53 9.63
CA LYS A 151 -8.15 2.46 8.61
C LYS A 151 -6.99 1.83 7.86
N SER A 152 -6.83 2.24 6.60
CA SER A 152 -5.83 1.67 5.69
C SER A 152 -5.05 2.74 4.94
N THR A 153 -3.79 2.47 4.60
CA THR A 153 -2.92 3.38 3.82
C THR A 153 -2.01 2.59 2.89
N ALA A 154 -1.72 3.15 1.70
CA ALA A 154 -0.82 2.54 0.73
C ALA A 154 0.16 3.56 0.17
N TRP A 155 1.44 3.21 0.14
CA TRP A 155 2.47 4.06 -0.45
C TRP A 155 3.55 3.26 -1.14
N LEU A 156 4.26 3.89 -2.08
CA LEU A 156 5.44 3.30 -2.70
C LEU A 156 6.72 3.90 -2.13
N ALA A 157 7.80 3.13 -2.17
CA ALA A 157 9.15 3.64 -1.96
C ALA A 157 10.13 2.99 -2.94
N GLY A 158 10.94 3.82 -3.60
CA GLY A 158 12.03 3.39 -4.48
C GLY A 158 13.37 3.34 -3.74
N PHE A 159 14.09 2.24 -3.90
CA PHE A 159 15.41 1.96 -3.34
C PHE A 159 16.46 1.81 -4.45
N PRO A 160 17.76 2.01 -4.19
CA PRO A 160 18.37 2.41 -2.91
C PRO A 160 18.63 3.92 -2.80
N VAL A 161 18.24 4.73 -3.79
CA VAL A 161 18.77 6.09 -3.92
C VAL A 161 18.28 7.05 -2.84
N ARG A 162 16.97 7.05 -2.58
CA ARG A 162 16.36 7.95 -1.59
C ARG A 162 15.87 7.25 -0.35
N ASN A 163 15.57 5.97 -0.47
CA ASN A 163 15.19 5.13 0.64
C ASN A 163 16.25 4.04 0.75
N HIS A 164 16.55 3.66 1.98
CA HIS A 164 17.58 2.69 2.31
C HIS A 164 16.97 1.52 3.07
N THR A 165 17.43 0.33 2.69
CA THR A 165 17.21 -0.89 3.47
C THR A 165 18.25 -0.93 4.58
N VAL A 166 17.78 -1.03 5.82
CA VAL A 166 18.62 -1.16 7.02
C VAL A 166 18.50 -2.60 7.51
N TYR A 167 19.63 -3.18 7.88
CA TYR A 167 19.69 -4.53 8.41
C TYR A 167 20.02 -4.44 9.91
N GLY A 168 19.18 -5.05 10.74
CA GLY A 168 19.41 -5.17 12.18
C GLY A 168 20.64 -6.05 12.47
N PRO A 169 21.23 -5.94 13.67
CA PRO A 169 22.39 -6.72 14.05
C PRO A 169 22.09 -8.22 13.96
N SER A 170 22.88 -8.93 13.16
CA SER A 170 22.84 -10.40 13.07
C SER A 170 23.38 -10.98 14.36
N THR A 171 22.51 -11.31 15.31
CA THR A 171 22.88 -12.23 16.40
C THR A 171 23.06 -13.60 15.76
N GLY A 172 24.31 -14.03 15.59
CA GLY A 172 24.66 -15.27 14.91
C GLY A 172 23.85 -16.45 15.46
N GLU A 173 23.04 -17.04 14.58
CA GLU A 173 22.60 -18.45 14.52
C GLU A 173 21.33 -18.63 13.67
N ASP A 174 20.62 -17.56 13.27
CA ASP A 174 19.49 -17.66 12.32
C ASP A 174 19.36 -16.41 11.42
N SER A 175 20.21 -16.30 10.41
CA SER A 175 20.23 -15.21 9.42
C SER A 175 19.06 -15.20 8.42
N SER A 176 18.03 -16.01 8.64
CA SER A 176 16.90 -16.21 7.73
C SER A 176 15.57 -15.62 8.22
N ARG A 177 15.52 -15.02 9.42
CA ARG A 177 14.29 -14.36 9.88
C ARG A 177 14.13 -13.01 9.18
N ALA A 178 13.08 -12.91 8.36
CA ALA A 178 12.54 -11.70 7.76
C ALA A 178 12.20 -10.54 8.75
N GLY A 179 12.58 -10.67 10.03
CA GLY A 179 12.38 -9.68 11.09
C GLY A 179 13.55 -8.72 11.32
N ASN A 180 14.68 -8.86 10.61
CA ASN A 180 15.86 -8.00 10.77
C ASN A 180 16.01 -6.94 9.66
N VAL A 181 14.96 -6.65 8.89
CA VAL A 181 15.02 -5.64 7.82
C VAL A 181 14.10 -4.47 8.15
N ASP A 182 14.67 -3.27 8.16
CA ASP A 182 13.95 -2.01 8.27
C ASP A 182 14.15 -1.14 7.02
N TYR A 183 13.28 -0.16 6.84
CA TYR A 183 13.35 0.79 5.74
C TYR A 183 13.32 2.22 6.28
N ILE A 184 14.24 3.04 5.80
CA ILE A 184 14.31 4.46 6.15
C ILE A 184 14.34 5.31 4.89
N GLY A 185 13.81 6.52 4.98
CA GLY A 185 13.92 7.50 3.91
C GLY A 185 12.62 8.30 3.71
N PRO A 186 12.67 9.31 2.83
CA PRO A 186 11.58 10.27 2.69
C PRO A 186 10.24 9.65 2.28
N ALA A 187 10.24 8.56 1.49
CA ALA A 187 9.01 7.89 1.09
C ALA A 187 8.38 7.09 2.24
N ILE A 188 9.22 6.56 3.14
CA ILE A 188 8.77 5.91 4.37
C ILE A 188 8.13 6.94 5.30
N ASP A 189 8.76 8.11 5.46
CA ASP A 189 8.20 9.20 6.25
C ASP A 189 6.86 9.68 5.68
N ILE A 190 6.76 9.85 4.35
CA ILE A 190 5.50 10.16 3.66
C ILE A 190 4.44 9.12 4.01
N GLY A 191 4.76 7.83 3.90
CA GLY A 191 3.83 6.74 4.23
C GLY A 191 3.24 6.86 5.63
N PHE A 192 4.10 7.01 6.65
CA PHE A 192 3.64 7.17 8.03
C PHE A 192 2.84 8.45 8.26
N ARG A 193 3.15 9.55 7.56
CA ARG A 193 2.35 10.78 7.62
C ARG A 193 0.98 10.58 6.97
N LEU A 194 0.89 9.82 5.87
CA LEU A 194 -0.39 9.46 5.26
C LEU A 194 -1.23 8.56 6.18
N CYS A 195 -0.63 7.65 6.96
CA CYS A 195 -1.34 6.84 7.95
C CYS A 195 -2.08 7.69 9.01
N GLN A 196 -1.60 8.91 9.28
CA GLN A 196 -2.24 9.85 10.20
C GLN A 196 -3.47 10.54 9.60
N LEU A 197 -3.56 10.60 8.26
CA LEU A 197 -4.69 11.17 7.54
C LEU A 197 -5.80 10.13 7.29
N SER A 198 -5.43 8.86 7.24
CA SER A 198 -6.37 7.76 7.03
C SER A 198 -7.41 7.66 8.13
N THR A 199 -8.64 7.41 7.70
CA THR A 199 -9.80 7.19 8.57
C THR A 199 -10.40 5.83 8.24
N ALA A 200 -11.41 5.41 9.00
CA ALA A 200 -12.18 4.20 8.68
C ALA A 200 -12.80 4.22 7.26
N GLN A 201 -12.93 5.40 6.66
CA GLN A 201 -13.66 5.61 5.40
C GLN A 201 -12.74 6.01 4.24
N ARG A 202 -11.59 6.60 4.56
CA ARG A 202 -10.63 7.10 3.57
C ARG A 202 -9.36 6.27 3.63
N PHE A 203 -9.24 5.36 2.69
CA PHE A 203 -8.01 4.63 2.45
C PHE A 203 -7.06 5.52 1.65
N HIS A 204 -6.10 6.17 2.32
CA HIS A 204 -5.21 7.11 1.65
C HIS A 204 -4.14 6.41 0.80
N LEU A 205 -3.83 7.02 -0.34
CA LEU A 205 -2.83 6.58 -1.29
C LEU A 205 -1.78 7.68 -1.48
N SER A 206 -0.51 7.28 -1.57
CA SER A 206 0.55 8.19 -2.04
C SER A 206 0.35 8.56 -3.51
N VAL A 207 0.90 9.70 -3.93
CA VAL A 207 0.93 10.12 -5.34
C VAL A 207 1.60 9.08 -6.24
N ASP A 208 2.58 8.33 -5.72
CA ASP A 208 3.28 7.27 -6.43
C ASP A 208 2.33 6.12 -6.79
N VAL A 209 1.46 5.70 -5.87
CA VAL A 209 0.44 4.68 -6.12
C VAL A 209 -0.53 5.16 -7.19
N VAL A 210 -1.06 6.37 -7.05
CA VAL A 210 -2.01 6.96 -8.02
C VAL A 210 -1.38 7.14 -9.39
N TYR A 211 -0.09 7.47 -9.44
CA TYR A 211 0.65 7.59 -10.69
C TYR A 211 0.65 6.28 -11.47
N PHE A 212 0.93 5.16 -10.80
CA PHE A 212 0.88 3.85 -11.45
C PHE A 212 -0.55 3.46 -11.83
N LEU A 213 -1.53 3.63 -10.94
CA LEU A 213 -2.93 3.30 -11.23
C LEU A 213 -3.43 4.03 -12.49
N SER A 214 -3.16 5.33 -12.59
CA SER A 214 -3.54 6.17 -13.73
C SER A 214 -2.72 5.91 -15.00
N SER A 215 -1.51 5.37 -14.86
CA SER A 215 -0.65 5.07 -16.00
C SER A 215 -0.91 3.71 -16.62
N THR A 216 -1.30 2.73 -15.79
CA THR A 216 -1.63 1.37 -16.23
C THR A 216 -2.98 1.31 -16.95
N THR A 217 -3.93 2.19 -16.59
CA THR A 217 -5.24 2.32 -17.26
C THR A 217 -5.19 3.13 -18.56
N ALA A 218 -4.19 4.01 -18.72
CA ALA A 218 -4.09 4.95 -19.84
C ALA A 218 -3.50 4.36 -21.14
N PHE A 219 -3.21 3.06 -21.24
CA PHE A 219 -2.63 2.47 -22.45
C PHE A 219 -3.41 1.25 -22.96
N SER A 220 -4.35 1.56 -23.85
CA SER A 220 -4.86 0.69 -24.91
C SER A 220 -3.79 0.60 -26.01
N SER A 221 -3.09 -0.53 -26.07
CA SER A 221 -2.56 -1.16 -27.30
C SER A 221 -1.43 -2.13 -26.91
N TYR A 222 -1.62 -3.41 -27.24
CA TYR A 222 -0.68 -4.55 -27.26
C TYR A 222 -0.77 -5.67 -26.20
N ASP A 223 -1.36 -5.51 -25.01
CA ASP A 223 -1.43 -6.59 -23.98
C ASP A 223 -2.84 -6.75 -23.36
N ASP A 224 -3.84 -6.55 -24.22
CA ASP A 224 -5.14 -5.99 -23.87
C ASP A 224 -6.17 -7.03 -23.41
N GLY A 225 -6.11 -8.27 -23.91
CA GLY A 225 -7.06 -9.33 -23.53
C GLY A 225 -6.96 -9.74 -22.07
N LEU A 226 -5.75 -10.07 -21.62
CA LEU A 226 -5.47 -10.44 -20.24
C LEU A 226 -5.61 -9.29 -19.26
N ARG A 227 -5.11 -8.09 -19.63
CA ARG A 227 -5.25 -6.88 -18.81
C ARG A 227 -6.72 -6.49 -18.66
N ARG A 228 -7.51 -6.49 -19.74
CA ARG A 228 -8.97 -6.32 -19.65
C ARG A 228 -9.59 -7.44 -18.85
N TYR A 229 -9.22 -8.69 -19.03
CA TYR A 229 -9.82 -9.79 -18.28
C TYR A 229 -9.53 -9.73 -16.78
N LEU A 230 -8.36 -9.24 -16.37
CA LEU A 230 -8.02 -9.02 -14.96
C LEU A 230 -8.69 -7.76 -14.39
N LEU A 231 -8.83 -6.69 -15.19
CA LEU A 231 -9.39 -5.39 -14.76
C LEU A 231 -10.90 -5.24 -14.96
N ALA A 232 -11.53 -6.03 -15.83
CA ALA A 232 -12.94 -5.98 -16.20
C ALA A 232 -13.75 -7.13 -15.59
N ARG A 233 -13.26 -7.77 -14.52
CA ARG A 233 -14.00 -8.84 -13.85
C ARG A 233 -15.19 -8.29 -13.06
N PRO A 234 -16.41 -8.75 -13.34
CA PRO A 234 -17.51 -8.68 -12.39
C PRO A 234 -17.26 -9.74 -11.31
N GLY A 235 -17.03 -9.31 -10.07
CA GLY A 235 -16.88 -10.25 -8.96
C GLY A 235 -16.38 -9.67 -7.64
N ARG A 236 -17.30 -9.58 -6.68
CA ARG A 236 -17.16 -9.28 -5.23
C ARG A 236 -16.62 -7.92 -4.80
N VAL A 237 -15.57 -7.37 -5.41
CA VAL A 237 -15.12 -6.00 -5.10
C VAL A 237 -16.00 -4.98 -5.84
N GLU A 238 -16.38 -5.24 -7.09
CA GLU A 238 -17.34 -4.36 -7.80
C GLU A 238 -18.73 -4.30 -7.13
N GLU A 239 -19.19 -5.42 -6.56
CA GLU A 239 -20.48 -5.48 -5.85
C GLU A 239 -20.46 -4.72 -4.50
N GLN A 240 -19.28 -4.52 -3.89
CA GLN A 240 -19.13 -3.82 -2.60
C GLN A 240 -18.54 -2.41 -2.72
N PHE A 241 -17.65 -2.16 -3.68
CA PHE A 241 -16.84 -0.93 -3.83
C PHE A 241 -16.83 -0.37 -5.27
N GLY A 242 -17.41 -1.05 -6.26
CA GLY A 242 -17.23 -0.71 -7.68
C GLY A 242 -15.80 -0.92 -8.17
N THR A 243 -15.49 -0.46 -9.38
CA THR A 243 -14.10 -0.28 -9.85
C THR A 243 -13.35 0.64 -8.89
N ILE A 244 -12.03 0.47 -8.70
CA ILE A 244 -11.23 1.32 -7.80
C ILE A 244 -11.41 2.79 -8.21
N GLN A 245 -12.05 3.59 -7.36
CA GLN A 245 -12.25 5.02 -7.59
C GLN A 245 -11.33 5.84 -6.67
N VAL A 246 -10.49 6.66 -7.30
CA VAL A 246 -9.53 7.53 -6.61
C VAL A 246 -10.10 8.94 -6.54
N TYR A 247 -10.21 9.45 -5.32
CA TYR A 247 -10.67 10.80 -5.04
C TYR A 247 -9.49 11.71 -4.70
N PHE A 248 -9.55 12.95 -5.18
CA PHE A 248 -8.62 14.01 -4.79
C PHE A 248 -9.22 14.86 -3.66
N GLY A 249 -8.62 14.78 -2.48
CA GLY A 249 -9.03 15.51 -1.26
C GLY A 249 -8.32 16.84 -1.03
N GLY A 250 -7.75 17.44 -2.08
CA GLY A 250 -6.92 18.64 -1.98
C GLY A 250 -5.48 18.33 -1.55
N THR A 251 -4.83 19.27 -0.88
CA THR A 251 -3.43 19.13 -0.45
C THR A 251 -3.27 19.40 1.04
N GLU A 252 -2.24 18.83 1.65
CA GLU A 252 -1.98 18.87 3.08
C GLU A 252 -0.50 19.14 3.37
N TYR A 253 -0.20 19.88 4.43
CA TYR A 253 1.15 20.05 4.89
C TYR A 253 1.60 18.81 5.68
N LEU A 254 2.52 18.03 5.12
CA LEU A 254 3.11 16.89 5.82
C LEU A 254 4.39 17.33 6.54
N ARG A 255 4.36 17.36 7.88
CA ARG A 255 5.49 17.83 8.69
C ARG A 255 6.76 17.02 8.39
N GLY A 256 7.84 17.73 8.05
CA GLY A 256 9.16 17.14 7.78
C GLY A 256 9.30 16.53 6.37
N VAL A 257 8.26 16.64 5.54
CA VAL A 257 8.24 16.07 4.19
C VAL A 257 8.37 17.19 3.14
N MET A 258 9.08 16.89 2.05
CA MET A 258 9.24 17.77 0.85
C MET A 258 9.60 19.24 1.17
N GLY A 259 10.42 19.49 2.18
CA GLY A 259 10.85 20.85 2.54
C GLY A 259 9.71 21.79 2.95
N GLY A 260 8.60 21.24 3.46
CA GLY A 260 7.44 22.02 3.89
C GLY A 260 6.46 22.38 2.77
N THR A 261 6.56 21.74 1.61
CA THR A 261 5.56 21.90 0.55
C THR A 261 4.35 21.00 0.78
N HIS A 262 3.19 21.45 0.27
CA HIS A 262 1.95 20.69 0.35
C HIS A 262 2.01 19.40 -0.48
N TYR A 263 1.52 18.30 0.11
CA TYR A 263 1.40 16.98 -0.50
C TYR A 263 -0.06 16.69 -0.90
N PRO A 264 -0.31 16.08 -2.07
CA PRO A 264 -1.66 15.77 -2.51
C PRO A 264 -2.29 14.64 -1.69
N LYS A 265 -3.56 14.82 -1.30
CA LYS A 265 -4.33 13.79 -0.61
C LYS A 265 -5.16 13.02 -1.63
N PHE A 266 -4.76 11.78 -1.90
CA PHE A 266 -5.58 10.84 -2.65
C PHE A 266 -6.13 9.78 -1.72
N TRP A 267 -7.35 9.33 -1.97
CA TRP A 267 -7.97 8.29 -1.17
C TRP A 267 -8.98 7.47 -1.98
N LEU A 268 -9.19 6.23 -1.55
CA LEU A 268 -10.28 5.37 -1.98
C LEU A 268 -11.41 5.46 -0.96
N ASP A 269 -12.64 5.50 -1.47
CA ASP A 269 -13.82 5.35 -0.65
C ASP A 269 -13.95 3.88 -0.21
N VAL A 270 -13.85 3.64 1.09
CA VAL A 270 -14.06 2.33 1.71
C VAL A 270 -15.23 2.35 2.70
N HIS A 271 -16.19 3.28 2.53
CA HIS A 271 -17.39 3.43 3.34
C HIS A 271 -18.27 2.16 3.35
N HIS A 272 -19.10 2.08 4.39
CA HIS A 272 -20.29 1.23 4.42
C HIS A 272 -21.54 2.06 4.14
N SER A 273 -22.60 1.41 3.64
CA SER A 273 -23.81 2.08 3.14
C SER A 273 -24.57 2.93 4.17
N ASP A 274 -24.32 2.77 5.47
CA ASP A 274 -25.20 3.27 6.54
C ASP A 274 -24.49 4.18 7.59
N SER A 275 -23.28 4.70 7.32
CA SER A 275 -22.56 5.58 8.27
C SER A 275 -23.06 7.02 8.26
N LEU A 276 -23.12 7.70 9.42
CA LEU A 276 -23.47 9.13 9.54
C LEU A 276 -22.64 10.00 8.58
N GLU A 277 -21.37 9.69 8.45
CA GLU A 277 -20.43 10.45 7.63
C GLU A 277 -20.69 10.25 6.12
N LYS A 278 -21.38 9.18 5.72
CA LYS A 278 -21.90 9.04 4.34
C LYS A 278 -22.96 10.13 4.11
N THR A 279 -23.88 10.28 5.06
CA THR A 279 -24.89 11.34 5.05
C THR A 279 -24.23 12.72 5.07
N GLU A 280 -23.21 12.95 5.91
CA GLU A 280 -22.45 14.21 5.94
C GLU A 280 -21.75 14.50 4.61
N ARG A 281 -21.16 13.49 3.97
CA ARG A 281 -20.55 13.64 2.64
C ARG A 281 -21.59 13.96 1.58
N ASP A 282 -22.74 13.27 1.60
CA ASP A 282 -23.82 13.49 0.65
C ASP A 282 -24.40 14.91 0.81
N LEU A 283 -24.33 15.50 2.02
CA LEU A 283 -24.61 16.91 2.27
C LEU A 283 -23.55 17.86 1.69
N VAL A 284 -22.27 17.49 1.76
CA VAL A 284 -21.16 18.34 1.29
C VAL A 284 -21.01 18.31 -0.24
N LYS A 285 -21.60 17.34 -0.95
CA LYS A 285 -21.47 17.12 -2.40
C LYS A 285 -20.05 17.46 -2.88
N PRO A 286 -19.03 16.63 -2.58
CA PRO A 286 -17.71 16.87 -3.15
C PRO A 286 -17.86 17.05 -4.67
N PRO A 287 -17.15 18.01 -5.31
CA PRO A 287 -17.15 18.09 -6.76
C PRO A 287 -16.79 16.70 -7.28
N GLN A 288 -17.73 16.08 -7.98
CA GLN A 288 -17.60 14.74 -8.53
C GLN A 288 -16.42 14.71 -9.51
N MET A 289 -15.22 14.44 -9.02
CA MET A 289 -14.17 13.86 -9.82
C MET A 289 -14.10 12.39 -9.43
N HIS A 290 -15.02 11.61 -10.01
CA HIS A 290 -14.74 10.20 -10.27
C HIS A 290 -13.44 10.10 -11.07
N SER A 291 -12.73 8.97 -11.00
CA SER A 291 -11.39 8.76 -11.60
C SER A 291 -11.34 9.11 -13.09
N ASP A 292 -11.14 10.37 -13.43
CA ASP A 292 -10.57 10.74 -14.73
C ASP A 292 -9.10 10.34 -14.66
N TRP A 293 -8.81 9.09 -15.04
CA TRP A 293 -7.47 8.54 -15.01
C TRP A 293 -6.50 9.36 -15.86
N ALA A 294 -6.95 9.98 -16.94
CA ALA A 294 -6.12 10.87 -17.74
C ALA A 294 -5.78 12.15 -16.97
N ALA A 295 -6.77 12.78 -16.33
CA ALA A 295 -6.52 13.95 -15.48
C ALA A 295 -5.62 13.62 -14.27
N LEU A 296 -5.82 12.47 -13.61
CA LEU A 296 -4.97 11.99 -12.52
C LEU A 296 -3.53 11.78 -12.97
N LYS A 297 -3.33 11.18 -14.15
CA LYS A 297 -2.00 11.00 -14.73
C LYS A 297 -1.33 12.35 -15.00
N ILE A 298 -2.04 13.27 -15.67
CA ILE A 298 -1.55 14.62 -15.96
C ILE A 298 -1.19 15.36 -14.67
N TYR A 299 -2.03 15.28 -13.65
CA TYR A 299 -1.77 15.88 -12.35
C TYR A 299 -0.47 15.33 -11.74
N CYS A 300 -0.34 14.00 -11.67
CA CYS A 300 0.83 13.37 -11.09
C CYS A 300 2.11 13.73 -11.86
N GLU A 301 2.06 13.75 -13.20
CA GLU A 301 3.20 14.16 -14.04
C GLU A 301 3.65 15.59 -13.76
N LYS A 302 2.70 16.54 -13.69
CA LYS A 302 2.98 17.93 -13.31
C LYS A 302 3.52 18.03 -11.89
N PHE A 303 2.95 17.26 -10.95
CA PHE A 303 3.42 17.24 -9.57
C PHE A 303 4.88 16.78 -9.47
N TYR A 304 5.29 15.74 -10.20
CA TYR A 304 6.70 15.33 -10.23
C TYR A 304 7.62 16.37 -10.86
N GLU A 305 7.20 17.03 -11.94
CA GLU A 305 7.99 18.09 -12.57
C GLU A 305 8.21 19.26 -11.60
N ASP A 306 7.13 19.72 -10.96
CA ASP A 306 7.16 20.81 -9.99
C ASP A 306 7.90 20.45 -8.69
N ARG A 307 8.03 19.15 -8.38
CA ARG A 307 8.64 18.63 -7.14
C ARG A 307 9.90 17.81 -7.39
N LYS A 308 10.51 17.88 -8.57
CA LYS A 308 11.71 17.10 -8.96
C LYS A 308 12.92 17.29 -8.04
N LYS A 309 12.98 18.38 -7.28
CA LYS A 309 13.99 18.60 -6.22
C LYS A 309 13.80 17.65 -5.03
N PHE A 310 12.56 17.26 -4.75
CA PHE A 310 12.16 16.51 -3.56
C PHE A 310 11.60 15.13 -3.86
N LEU A 311 11.38 14.75 -5.12
CA LEU A 311 10.77 13.49 -5.53
C LEU A 311 11.44 12.95 -6.79
N PHE A 312 11.56 11.62 -6.86
CA PHE A 312 11.78 10.94 -8.13
C PHE A 312 10.44 10.41 -8.62
N LYS A 313 10.19 10.55 -9.91
CA LYS A 313 9.13 9.81 -10.57
C LYS A 313 9.40 8.32 -10.37
N PRO A 314 8.45 7.53 -9.83
CA PRO A 314 8.70 6.15 -9.47
C PRO A 314 8.77 5.30 -10.74
N PHE A 315 9.57 4.23 -10.69
CA PHE A 315 9.82 3.36 -11.83
C PHE A 315 10.13 1.92 -11.37
N ILE A 316 9.96 0.98 -12.28
CA ILE A 316 10.35 -0.43 -12.10
C ILE A 316 11.52 -0.70 -13.03
N ASN A 317 12.67 -1.14 -12.48
CA ASN A 317 13.86 -1.39 -13.27
C ASN A 317 13.62 -2.51 -14.30
N GLY A 318 14.16 -2.35 -15.52
CA GLY A 318 14.02 -3.34 -16.59
C GLY A 318 12.69 -3.28 -17.36
N LYS A 319 11.72 -2.46 -16.95
CA LYS A 319 10.53 -2.19 -17.77
C LYS A 319 10.70 -0.93 -18.62
N SER A 320 10.36 -1.03 -19.90
CA SER A 320 10.41 0.07 -20.88
C SER A 320 9.16 0.97 -20.88
N PHE A 321 8.23 0.78 -19.93
CA PHE A 321 6.92 1.43 -19.95
C PHE A 321 7.02 2.97 -19.99
N SER A 322 6.14 3.60 -20.79
CA SER A 322 6.11 5.05 -21.06
C SER A 322 5.77 5.92 -19.83
N ALA A 323 5.22 5.32 -18.78
CA ALA A 323 4.95 5.99 -17.52
C ALA A 323 6.23 6.30 -16.73
N SER A 324 7.26 5.48 -16.89
CA SER A 324 8.39 5.48 -15.97
C SER A 324 9.70 5.53 -16.73
N THR A 325 9.92 6.62 -17.48
CA THR A 325 11.29 6.92 -17.90
C THR A 325 12.09 7.18 -16.63
N ILE A 326 13.13 6.38 -16.44
CA ILE A 326 14.13 6.61 -15.39
C ILE A 326 14.52 8.08 -15.46
N HIS A 327 14.37 8.79 -14.35
CA HIS A 327 14.78 10.19 -14.27
C HIS A 327 16.22 10.29 -14.76
N GLY A 328 16.54 11.20 -15.68
CA GLY A 328 17.86 11.20 -16.35
C GLY A 328 19.05 11.22 -15.40
N ASN A 329 18.87 11.79 -14.21
CA ASN A 329 19.89 11.83 -13.16
C ASN A 329 19.91 10.60 -12.22
N TYR A 330 18.97 9.64 -12.33
CA TYR A 330 18.88 8.53 -11.39
C TYR A 330 20.15 7.67 -11.42
N GLN A 331 20.67 7.32 -12.61
CA GLN A 331 21.93 6.58 -12.72
C GLN A 331 23.06 7.29 -11.98
N ARG A 332 23.19 8.61 -12.19
CA ARG A 332 24.20 9.42 -11.48
C ARG A 332 24.03 9.37 -9.96
N PHE A 333 22.80 9.47 -9.45
CA PHE A 333 22.56 9.38 -8.02
C PHE A 333 22.77 7.95 -7.48
N PHE A 334 22.43 6.94 -8.28
CA PHE A 334 22.68 5.54 -7.99
C PHE A 334 24.19 5.28 -7.84
N ASP A 335 24.99 5.70 -8.82
CA ASP A 335 26.44 5.56 -8.79
C ASP A 335 27.05 6.28 -7.57
N GLN A 336 26.52 7.45 -7.20
CA GLN A 336 26.94 8.16 -5.98
C GLN A 336 26.60 7.40 -4.69
N VAL A 337 25.44 6.77 -4.62
CA VAL A 337 25.02 5.99 -3.45
C VAL A 337 25.86 4.72 -3.35
N VAL A 338 25.99 3.97 -4.44
CA VAL A 338 26.82 2.76 -4.52
C VAL A 338 28.28 3.08 -4.19
N GLY A 339 28.84 4.15 -4.75
CA GLY A 339 30.24 4.54 -4.50
C GLY A 339 30.54 5.06 -3.09
N ARG A 340 29.51 5.40 -2.31
CA ARG A 340 29.66 5.84 -0.90
C ARG A 340 29.38 4.73 0.11
N MET A 341 28.79 3.62 -0.31
CA MET A 341 28.52 2.49 0.58
C MET A 341 29.79 1.65 0.67
N ASP A 342 30.43 1.66 1.84
CA ASP A 342 31.55 0.76 2.12
C ASP A 342 30.99 -0.67 2.17
N PHE A 343 31.52 -1.56 1.32
CA PHE A 343 31.02 -2.93 1.15
C PHE A 343 31.60 -3.92 2.17
N ARG A 344 32.23 -3.40 3.23
CA ARG A 344 32.90 -4.19 4.26
C ARG A 344 31.92 -4.85 5.22
#